data_AF-A0A371YJ35-F1
#
_entry.id   AF-A0A371YJ35-F1
#
_cell.length_a   1.000
_cell.length_b   1.000
_cell.length_c   1.000
_cell.angle_alpha   90.00
_cell.angle_beta   90.00
_cell.angle_gamma   90.00
#
_symmetry.space_group_name_H-M   'P 1'
#
loop_
_entity.id
_entity.type
_entity.pdbx_description
1 polymer ?
#
loop_
_entity_poly.entity_id
_entity_poly.type
_entity_poly.pdbx_seq_one_letter_code
_entity_poly.pdbx_strand_id
1 'polypeptide(L)'
;MDFVTLDVETANADPKSICQIGVAIFKDGELVDTWGTLINPHDEFDWMNIQIHGITSNDVKQAPTMVEVQNKLESYIGNAIVGTYTSFDKTAIEKNYGQTNFQWLDITKVVRRTWEEVSYTGYGLANVCKLNSIEIGKHHDAIEDAIAAGKVLVAALQAKKLTISDCEHLVKKGIVSLIASGSMVDSLGSENVIIDGGNPDGEWFGDVLCFTGEMSMPRIKASILASQAGFDVGKGVTKKTNYLIKGQQDLTKLNGKDISSKEEKALSLIKKGQDIIIISEDDFFRMISRG
;
A
#
# COMPACT_ATOMS: atom_id res chain seq x y z
N MET A 1 -21.00 12.00 7.73
CA MET A 1 -19.84 11.26 7.18
C MET A 1 -19.79 11.59 5.70
N ASP A 2 -19.27 12.77 5.37
CA ASP A 2 -19.58 13.41 4.09
C ASP A 2 -18.30 13.52 3.28
N PHE A 3 -18.29 12.85 2.14
CA PHE A 3 -17.13 12.78 1.26
C PHE A 3 -17.58 12.36 -0.14
N VAL A 4 -16.65 12.48 -1.08
CA VAL A 4 -16.80 12.02 -2.45
C VAL A 4 -15.74 10.98 -2.74
N THR A 5 -16.05 9.93 -3.46
CA THR A 5 -15.05 9.03 -4.03
C THR A 5 -14.96 9.19 -5.54
N LEU A 6 -13.73 9.04 -6.05
CA LEU A 6 -13.40 9.22 -7.46
C LEU A 6 -12.50 8.08 -7.92
N ASP A 7 -12.79 7.59 -9.11
CA ASP A 7 -12.01 6.57 -9.80
C ASP A 7 -11.93 6.92 -11.30
N VAL A 8 -10.82 6.55 -11.96
CA VAL A 8 -10.63 6.75 -13.40
C VAL A 8 -10.10 5.51 -14.09
N GLU A 9 -10.57 5.29 -15.32
CA GLU A 9 -9.94 4.37 -16.25
C GLU A 9 -9.08 5.14 -17.25
N THR A 10 -7.98 4.53 -17.70
CA THR A 10 -7.04 5.14 -18.65
C THR A 10 -6.93 4.30 -19.92
N ALA A 11 -6.76 4.96 -21.06
CA ALA A 11 -6.61 4.29 -22.35
C ALA A 11 -5.25 3.58 -22.49
N ASN A 12 -4.22 4.09 -21.82
CA ASN A 12 -2.85 3.55 -21.86
C ASN A 12 -2.08 3.89 -20.57
N ALA A 13 -0.77 3.64 -20.55
CA ALA A 13 0.08 3.87 -19.37
C ALA A 13 0.31 5.35 -19.00
N ASP A 14 -0.01 6.31 -19.88
CA ASP A 14 0.03 7.74 -19.56
C ASP A 14 -1.18 8.11 -18.68
N PRO A 15 -0.97 8.63 -17.45
CA PRO A 15 -2.06 9.09 -16.59
C PRO A 15 -2.92 10.20 -17.20
N LYS A 16 -2.47 10.86 -18.27
CA LYS A 16 -3.29 11.84 -19.00
C LYS A 16 -4.38 11.19 -19.85
N SER A 17 -4.26 9.92 -20.18
CA SER A 17 -5.12 9.22 -21.12
C SER A 17 -6.48 8.77 -20.54
N ILE A 18 -7.03 9.52 -19.57
CA ILE A 18 -8.31 9.18 -18.91
C ILE A 18 -9.39 8.94 -19.98
N CYS A 19 -10.02 7.77 -19.95
CA CYS A 19 -11.05 7.35 -20.89
C CYS A 19 -12.42 7.12 -20.23
N GLN A 20 -12.47 7.04 -18.90
CA GLN A 20 -13.70 7.08 -18.09
C GLN A 20 -13.39 7.73 -16.75
N ILE A 21 -14.38 8.44 -16.21
CA ILE A 21 -14.36 8.95 -14.84
C ILE A 21 -15.66 8.59 -14.13
N GLY A 22 -15.54 8.21 -12.85
CA GLY A 22 -16.66 7.93 -11.97
C GLY A 22 -16.52 8.65 -10.64
N VAL A 23 -17.66 9.09 -10.12
CA VAL A 23 -17.79 9.85 -8.87
C VAL A 23 -18.98 9.30 -8.09
N ALA A 24 -18.80 9.08 -6.80
CA ALA A 24 -19.87 8.69 -5.88
C ALA A 24 -19.89 9.62 -4.66
N ILE A 25 -21.06 10.15 -4.32
CA ILE A 25 -21.25 11.09 -3.22
C ILE A 25 -21.84 10.35 -2.04
N PHE A 26 -21.18 10.44 -0.89
CA PHE A 26 -21.64 9.87 0.37
C PHE A 26 -22.00 10.98 1.35
N LYS A 27 -23.16 10.82 2.00
CA LYS A 27 -23.60 11.65 3.13
C LYS A 27 -24.07 10.77 4.26
N ASP A 28 -23.58 11.03 5.46
CA ASP A 28 -23.90 10.23 6.65
C ASP A 28 -23.72 8.71 6.48
N GLY A 29 -22.76 8.32 5.65
CA GLY A 29 -22.41 6.92 5.39
C GLY A 29 -23.25 6.25 4.31
N GLU A 30 -24.21 6.97 3.72
CA GLU A 30 -25.08 6.48 2.66
C GLU A 30 -24.68 7.06 1.31
N LEU A 31 -24.78 6.25 0.26
CA LEU A 31 -24.62 6.70 -1.13
C LEU A 31 -25.84 7.55 -1.52
N VAL A 32 -25.63 8.83 -1.83
CA VAL A 32 -26.73 9.76 -2.14
C VAL A 32 -26.81 10.18 -3.60
N ASP A 33 -25.70 10.12 -4.34
CA ASP A 33 -25.67 10.46 -5.76
C ASP A 33 -24.43 9.85 -6.45
N THR A 34 -24.50 9.69 -7.77
CA THR A 34 -23.37 9.26 -8.60
C THR A 34 -23.31 10.07 -9.89
N TRP A 35 -22.11 10.26 -10.39
CA TRP A 35 -21.89 10.84 -11.71
C TRP A 35 -20.70 10.17 -12.38
N GLY A 36 -20.81 9.92 -13.67
CA GLY A 36 -19.67 9.47 -14.45
C GLY A 36 -19.92 9.66 -15.93
N THR A 37 -18.85 9.57 -16.71
CA THR A 37 -18.90 9.70 -18.16
C THR A 37 -17.67 9.08 -18.80
N LEU A 38 -17.81 8.64 -20.04
CA LEU A 38 -16.66 8.36 -20.90
C LEU A 38 -15.95 9.66 -21.23
N ILE A 39 -14.65 9.57 -21.48
CA ILE A 39 -13.80 10.69 -21.84
C ILE A 39 -13.04 10.34 -23.11
N ASN A 40 -12.93 11.29 -24.03
CA ASN A 40 -12.04 11.17 -25.17
C ASN A 40 -10.66 11.77 -24.81
N PRO A 41 -9.63 10.95 -24.57
CA PRO A 41 -8.28 11.45 -24.28
C PRO A 41 -7.55 11.98 -25.52
N HIS A 42 -8.12 11.79 -26.73
CA HIS A 42 -7.44 12.02 -28.00
C HIS A 42 -6.10 11.27 -28.12
N ASP A 43 -6.07 10.04 -27.62
CA ASP A 43 -4.86 9.22 -27.52
C ASP A 43 -5.11 7.77 -27.98
N GLU A 44 -4.03 7.00 -28.09
CA GLU A 44 -4.06 5.58 -28.44
C GLU A 44 -4.52 4.72 -27.25
N PHE A 45 -5.24 3.64 -27.56
CA PHE A 45 -5.70 2.69 -26.56
C PHE A 45 -4.83 1.44 -26.58
N ASP A 46 -4.19 1.14 -25.46
CA ASP A 46 -3.41 -0.08 -25.27
C ASP A 46 -4.38 -1.27 -25.09
N TRP A 47 -4.07 -2.38 -25.77
CA TRP A 47 -4.87 -3.60 -25.69
C TRP A 47 -4.99 -4.12 -24.25
N MET A 48 -3.96 -3.94 -23.41
CA MET A 48 -4.02 -4.37 -22.01
C MET A 48 -5.08 -3.61 -21.22
N ASN A 49 -5.15 -2.29 -21.38
CA ASN A 49 -6.17 -1.44 -20.76
C ASN A 49 -7.57 -1.81 -21.27
N ILE A 50 -7.73 -1.97 -22.59
CA ILE A 50 -9.00 -2.45 -23.18
C ILE A 50 -9.43 -3.78 -22.58
N GLN A 51 -8.52 -4.73 -22.33
CA GLN A 51 -8.86 -6.01 -21.72
C GLN A 51 -9.36 -5.89 -20.27
N ILE A 52 -8.94 -4.85 -19.54
CA ILE A 52 -9.32 -4.61 -18.15
C ILE A 52 -10.74 -4.04 -18.08
N HIS A 53 -11.01 -2.91 -18.72
CA HIS A 53 -12.27 -2.17 -18.58
C HIS A 53 -13.24 -2.32 -19.78
N GLY A 54 -12.75 -2.77 -20.93
CA GLY A 54 -13.55 -3.01 -22.14
C GLY A 54 -13.87 -1.77 -22.97
N ILE A 55 -13.23 -0.62 -22.70
CA ILE A 55 -13.48 0.66 -23.38
C ILE A 55 -12.51 0.78 -24.56
N THR A 56 -13.04 1.05 -25.73
CA THR A 56 -12.28 1.22 -26.97
C THR A 56 -12.28 2.67 -27.43
N SER A 57 -11.37 3.01 -28.35
CA SER A 57 -11.35 4.32 -29.00
C SER A 57 -12.65 4.66 -29.75
N ASN A 58 -13.44 3.66 -30.15
CA ASN A 58 -14.73 3.86 -30.79
C ASN A 58 -15.82 4.29 -29.79
N ASP A 59 -15.77 3.79 -28.57
CA ASP A 59 -16.74 4.12 -27.51
C ASP A 59 -16.62 5.59 -27.08
N VAL A 60 -15.40 6.11 -27.06
CA VAL A 60 -15.11 7.49 -26.63
C VAL A 60 -15.15 8.50 -27.77
N LYS A 61 -15.42 8.08 -29.01
CA LYS A 61 -15.28 8.94 -30.20
C LYS A 61 -16.10 10.23 -30.14
N GLN A 62 -17.26 10.20 -29.47
CA GLN A 62 -18.15 11.36 -29.27
C GLN A 62 -18.23 11.78 -27.80
N ALA A 63 -17.40 11.19 -26.94
CA ALA A 63 -17.33 11.54 -25.54
C ALA A 63 -16.65 12.92 -25.36
N PRO A 64 -16.99 13.66 -24.29
CA PRO A 64 -16.32 14.91 -23.98
C PRO A 64 -14.85 14.68 -23.60
N THR A 65 -14.05 15.73 -23.67
CA THR A 65 -12.67 15.78 -23.17
C THR A 65 -12.62 16.06 -21.67
N MET A 66 -11.47 15.81 -21.04
CA MET A 66 -11.26 16.16 -19.63
C MET A 66 -11.49 17.65 -19.34
N VAL A 67 -11.14 18.53 -20.29
CA VAL A 67 -11.33 19.99 -20.17
C VAL A 67 -12.81 20.35 -20.14
N GLU A 68 -13.63 19.70 -20.97
CA GLU A 68 -15.07 19.99 -21.07
C GLU A 68 -15.85 19.53 -19.82
N VAL A 69 -15.39 18.48 -19.14
CA VAL A 69 -16.05 17.96 -17.94
C VAL A 69 -15.55 18.58 -16.64
N GLN A 70 -14.47 19.37 -16.67
CA GLN A 70 -13.82 19.92 -15.48
C GLN A 70 -14.77 20.66 -14.54
N ASN A 71 -15.48 21.67 -15.04
CA ASN A 71 -16.41 22.45 -14.22
C ASN A 71 -17.52 21.57 -13.61
N LYS A 72 -17.94 20.53 -14.34
CA LYS A 72 -18.94 19.59 -13.86
C LYS A 72 -18.38 18.73 -12.73
N LEU A 73 -17.19 18.14 -12.92
CA LEU A 73 -16.51 17.37 -11.88
C LEU A 73 -16.30 18.21 -10.60
N GLU A 74 -15.79 19.43 -10.74
CA GLU A 74 -15.60 20.36 -9.62
C GLU A 74 -16.91 20.67 -8.89
N SER A 75 -18.04 20.77 -9.60
CA SER A 75 -19.35 20.98 -8.97
C SER A 75 -19.84 19.78 -8.15
N TYR A 76 -19.51 18.55 -8.56
CA TYR A 76 -19.82 17.33 -7.81
C TYR A 76 -18.92 17.18 -6.58
N ILE A 77 -17.65 17.56 -6.68
CA ILE A 77 -16.69 17.51 -5.57
C ILE A 77 -16.96 18.63 -4.54
N GLY A 78 -17.18 19.86 -5.00
CA GLY A 78 -17.30 21.03 -4.15
C GLY A 78 -16.11 21.19 -3.20
N ASN A 79 -16.39 21.28 -1.89
CA ASN A 79 -15.37 21.36 -0.83
C ASN A 79 -15.21 20.03 -0.06
N ALA A 80 -15.75 18.92 -0.59
CA ALA A 80 -15.68 17.64 0.08
C ALA A 80 -14.26 17.05 0.03
N ILE A 81 -13.97 16.16 0.98
CA ILE A 81 -12.81 15.27 0.88
C ILE A 81 -13.04 14.31 -0.29
N VAL A 82 -12.03 14.15 -1.13
CA VAL A 82 -12.04 13.26 -2.29
C VAL A 82 -11.22 12.02 -1.97
N GLY A 83 -11.91 10.91 -1.74
CA GLY A 83 -11.31 9.59 -1.56
C GLY A 83 -10.99 8.93 -2.89
N THR A 84 -9.76 8.47 -3.06
CA THR A 84 -9.36 7.60 -4.17
C THR A 84 -8.86 6.29 -3.60
N TYR A 85 -9.05 5.17 -4.31
CA TYR A 85 -8.58 3.90 -3.77
C TYR A 85 -7.06 3.89 -3.69
N THR A 86 -6.38 4.31 -4.76
CA THR A 86 -4.92 4.48 -4.81
C THR A 86 -4.56 5.94 -5.10
N SER A 87 -3.27 6.27 -5.08
CA SER A 87 -2.80 7.62 -5.48
C SER A 87 -2.79 7.85 -7.01
N PHE A 88 -3.10 6.83 -7.81
CA PHE A 88 -3.10 6.93 -9.26
C PHE A 88 -4.14 7.94 -9.76
N ASP A 89 -5.38 7.83 -9.29
CA ASP A 89 -6.51 8.67 -9.75
C ASP A 89 -6.24 10.15 -9.50
N LYS A 90 -5.74 10.48 -8.30
CA LYS A 90 -5.24 11.81 -7.97
C LYS A 90 -4.22 12.28 -9.01
N THR A 91 -3.24 11.44 -9.32
CA THR A 91 -2.16 11.78 -10.26
C THR A 91 -2.73 12.03 -11.67
N ALA A 92 -3.64 11.18 -12.12
CA ALA A 92 -4.28 11.30 -13.43
C ALA A 92 -5.09 12.60 -13.55
N ILE A 93 -5.86 12.95 -12.52
CA ILE A 93 -6.61 14.21 -12.45
C ILE A 93 -5.67 15.42 -12.44
N GLU A 94 -4.65 15.44 -11.58
CA GLU A 94 -3.70 16.57 -11.49
C GLU A 94 -2.85 16.73 -12.76
N LYS A 95 -2.59 15.65 -13.50
CA LYS A 95 -1.89 15.72 -14.79
C LYS A 95 -2.75 16.31 -15.90
N ASN A 96 -4.07 16.19 -15.80
CA ASN A 96 -5.03 16.78 -16.75
C ASN A 96 -5.41 18.22 -16.38
N TYR A 97 -5.58 18.52 -15.08
CA TYR A 97 -6.08 19.82 -14.61
C TYR A 97 -4.98 20.78 -14.17
N GLY A 98 -3.76 20.28 -13.97
CA GLY A 98 -2.78 20.96 -13.13
C GLY A 98 -3.08 20.77 -11.65
N GLN A 99 -2.40 21.53 -10.79
CA GLN A 99 -2.57 21.41 -9.35
C GLN A 99 -4.00 21.80 -8.94
N THR A 100 -4.74 20.85 -8.39
CA THR A 100 -6.10 21.05 -7.88
C THR A 100 -6.08 21.50 -6.42
N ASN A 101 -7.16 22.12 -5.96
CA ASN A 101 -7.37 22.46 -4.54
C ASN A 101 -8.13 21.37 -3.77
N PHE A 102 -8.25 20.17 -4.34
CA PHE A 102 -9.01 19.08 -3.72
C PHE A 102 -8.31 18.53 -2.47
N GLN A 103 -9.11 18.16 -1.49
CA GLN A 103 -8.65 17.50 -0.27
C GLN A 103 -8.61 15.99 -0.50
N TRP A 104 -7.47 15.49 -0.98
CA TRP A 104 -7.33 14.07 -1.33
C TRP A 104 -7.13 13.15 -0.12
N LEU A 105 -7.82 12.01 -0.14
CA LEU A 105 -7.66 10.92 0.82
C LEU A 105 -7.35 9.60 0.07
N ASP A 106 -6.20 9.01 0.38
CA ASP A 106 -5.83 7.67 -0.11
C ASP A 106 -6.48 6.61 0.79
N ILE A 107 -7.49 5.92 0.25
CA ILE A 107 -8.28 4.93 0.98
C ILE A 107 -7.45 3.70 1.32
N THR A 108 -6.49 3.28 0.48
CA THR A 108 -5.62 2.14 0.84
C THR A 108 -4.85 2.40 2.14
N LYS A 109 -4.46 3.66 2.41
CA LYS A 109 -3.79 4.00 3.68
C LYS A 109 -4.73 3.85 4.87
N VAL A 110 -6.01 4.14 4.72
CA VAL A 110 -7.03 3.92 5.75
C VAL A 110 -7.26 2.42 5.94
N VAL A 111 -7.53 1.69 4.86
CA VAL A 111 -7.74 0.22 4.83
C VAL A 111 -6.63 -0.51 5.58
N ARG A 112 -5.37 -0.22 5.26
CA ARG A 112 -4.18 -0.88 5.84
C ARG A 112 -3.99 -0.60 7.34
N ARG A 113 -4.65 0.44 7.87
CA ARG A 113 -4.68 0.78 9.31
C ARG A 113 -5.96 0.31 9.99
N THR A 114 -6.96 -0.09 9.20
CA THR A 114 -8.25 -0.54 9.70
C THR A 114 -8.20 -2.03 10.02
N TRP A 115 -7.84 -2.85 9.04
CA TRP A 115 -7.89 -4.31 9.11
C TRP A 115 -6.47 -4.90 9.05
N GLU A 116 -6.16 -5.77 10.02
CA GLU A 116 -4.83 -6.35 10.16
C GLU A 116 -4.51 -7.33 9.03
N GLU A 117 -5.50 -8.09 8.58
CA GLU A 117 -5.39 -9.16 7.57
C GLU A 117 -4.96 -8.62 6.21
N VAL A 118 -5.19 -7.33 5.95
CA VAL A 118 -4.82 -6.64 4.70
C VAL A 118 -3.82 -5.50 4.92
N SER A 119 -3.18 -5.42 6.08
CA SER A 119 -2.27 -4.30 6.42
C SER A 119 -1.03 -4.20 5.53
N TYR A 120 -0.51 -5.34 5.05
CA TYR A 120 0.72 -5.45 4.25
C TYR A 120 0.50 -5.95 2.82
N THR A 121 -0.41 -6.91 2.61
CA THR A 121 -0.74 -7.47 1.30
C THR A 121 -2.25 -7.70 1.21
N GLY A 122 -2.80 -7.86 0.01
CA GLY A 122 -4.24 -8.12 -0.16
C GLY A 122 -5.15 -6.91 0.11
N TYR A 123 -4.62 -5.69 0.24
CA TYR A 123 -5.41 -4.46 0.36
C TYR A 123 -5.99 -3.96 -0.98
N GLY A 124 -6.08 -4.81 -2.00
CA GLY A 124 -6.74 -4.47 -3.26
C GLY A 124 -8.26 -4.38 -3.10
N LEU A 125 -8.91 -3.50 -3.88
CA LEU A 125 -10.32 -3.15 -3.73
C LEU A 125 -11.23 -4.38 -3.69
N ALA A 126 -11.08 -5.30 -4.64
CA ALA A 126 -11.87 -6.52 -4.71
C ALA A 126 -11.75 -7.39 -3.45
N ASN A 127 -10.54 -7.55 -2.91
CA ASN A 127 -10.32 -8.37 -1.72
C ASN A 127 -10.91 -7.71 -0.47
N VAL A 128 -10.78 -6.38 -0.35
CA VAL A 128 -11.31 -5.62 0.80
C VAL A 128 -12.84 -5.52 0.74
N CYS A 129 -13.43 -5.43 -0.45
CA CYS A 129 -14.87 -5.53 -0.62
C CYS A 129 -15.38 -6.90 -0.15
N LYS A 130 -14.72 -7.98 -0.58
CA LYS A 130 -15.04 -9.33 -0.13
C LYS A 130 -14.92 -9.48 1.39
N LEU A 131 -13.86 -8.94 2.00
CA LEU A 131 -13.65 -8.95 3.46
C LEU A 131 -14.82 -8.31 4.21
N ASN A 132 -15.41 -7.24 3.64
CA ASN A 132 -16.49 -6.47 4.26
C ASN A 132 -17.89 -6.83 3.72
N SER A 133 -18.04 -7.92 2.96
CA SER A 133 -19.30 -8.32 2.33
C SER A 133 -19.93 -7.20 1.47
N ILE A 134 -19.09 -6.41 0.80
CA ILE A 134 -19.49 -5.37 -0.14
C ILE A 134 -19.61 -5.98 -1.53
N GLU A 135 -20.79 -5.89 -2.12
CA GLU A 135 -21.01 -6.26 -3.52
C GLU A 135 -20.40 -5.20 -4.44
N ILE A 136 -19.58 -5.67 -5.39
CA ILE A 136 -19.06 -4.87 -6.50
C ILE A 136 -19.94 -5.18 -7.71
N GLY A 137 -20.36 -4.14 -8.43
CA GLY A 137 -21.07 -4.29 -9.70
C GLY A 137 -20.12 -4.76 -10.81
N LYS A 138 -20.09 -4.02 -11.92
CA LYS A 138 -19.16 -4.30 -13.02
C LYS A 138 -17.76 -3.87 -12.59
N HIS A 139 -16.86 -4.85 -12.40
CA HIS A 139 -15.45 -4.55 -12.12
C HIS A 139 -14.79 -3.84 -13.30
N HIS A 140 -13.94 -2.84 -13.03
CA HIS A 140 -13.31 -1.97 -14.05
C HIS A 140 -14.34 -1.10 -14.78
N ASP A 141 -15.27 -0.58 -14.01
CA ASP A 141 -16.13 0.53 -14.37
C ASP A 141 -15.93 1.62 -13.33
N ALA A 142 -15.50 2.80 -13.76
CA ALA A 142 -15.09 3.85 -12.85
C ALA A 142 -16.20 4.28 -11.87
N ILE A 143 -17.48 4.15 -12.25
CA ILE A 143 -18.59 4.49 -11.34
C ILE A 143 -18.74 3.41 -10.27
N GLU A 144 -18.74 2.14 -10.67
CA GLU A 144 -18.86 1.00 -9.75
C GLU A 144 -17.67 0.91 -8.79
N ASP A 145 -16.46 1.14 -9.29
CA ASP A 145 -15.24 1.15 -8.47
C ASP A 145 -15.21 2.36 -7.51
N ALA A 146 -15.69 3.54 -7.93
CA ALA A 146 -15.88 4.68 -7.02
C ALA A 146 -16.91 4.38 -5.91
N ILE A 147 -18.04 3.73 -6.23
CA ILE A 147 -19.04 3.30 -5.24
C ILE A 147 -18.43 2.30 -4.26
N ALA A 148 -17.71 1.29 -4.77
CA ALA A 148 -17.07 0.27 -3.95
C ALA A 148 -16.03 0.87 -3.00
N ALA A 149 -15.17 1.77 -3.50
CA ALA A 149 -14.19 2.49 -2.69
C ALA A 149 -14.87 3.30 -1.57
N GLY A 150 -15.99 3.96 -1.86
CA GLY A 150 -16.76 4.71 -0.87
C GLY A 150 -17.36 3.81 0.21
N LYS A 151 -17.97 2.68 -0.17
CA LYS A 151 -18.47 1.68 0.79
C LYS A 151 -17.35 1.13 1.69
N VAL A 152 -16.16 0.87 1.12
CA VAL A 152 -14.99 0.44 1.90
C VAL A 152 -14.56 1.51 2.91
N LEU A 153 -14.57 2.79 2.51
CA LEU A 153 -14.24 3.88 3.42
C LEU A 153 -15.28 4.00 4.55
N VAL A 154 -16.57 3.88 4.25
CA VAL A 154 -17.64 3.84 5.28
C VAL A 154 -17.40 2.69 6.26
N ALA A 155 -17.14 1.48 5.76
CA ALA A 155 -16.86 0.31 6.60
C ALA A 155 -15.63 0.55 7.50
N ALA A 156 -14.57 1.17 6.97
CA ALA A 156 -13.39 1.50 7.74
C ALA A 156 -13.65 2.52 8.86
N LEU A 157 -14.39 3.59 8.53
CA LEU A 157 -14.78 4.62 9.49
C LEU A 157 -15.63 4.03 10.63
N GLN A 158 -16.59 3.17 10.29
CA GLN A 158 -17.42 2.48 11.28
C GLN A 158 -16.61 1.52 12.16
N ALA A 159 -15.72 0.71 11.57
CA ALA A 159 -14.90 -0.26 12.30
C ALA A 159 -13.99 0.41 13.33
N LYS A 160 -13.46 1.61 13.04
CA LYS A 160 -12.61 2.37 13.98
C LYS A 160 -13.36 3.43 14.79
N LYS A 161 -14.66 3.61 14.56
CA LYS A 161 -15.49 4.69 15.15
C LYS A 161 -14.90 6.08 14.92
N LEU A 162 -14.54 6.35 13.67
CA LEU A 162 -13.88 7.59 13.25
C LEU A 162 -14.79 8.42 12.36
N THR A 163 -14.48 9.72 12.32
CA THR A 163 -15.02 10.65 11.33
C THR A 163 -14.08 10.76 10.13
N ILE A 164 -14.57 11.30 9.03
CA ILE A 164 -13.75 11.54 7.84
C ILE A 164 -12.57 12.49 8.13
N SER A 165 -12.77 13.48 9.02
CA SER A 165 -11.71 14.40 9.46
C SER A 165 -10.60 13.69 10.25
N ASP A 166 -10.94 12.60 10.96
CA ASP A 166 -9.94 11.80 11.69
C ASP A 166 -9.03 11.01 10.75
N CYS A 167 -9.48 10.71 9.53
CA CYS A 167 -8.67 10.02 8.54
C CYS A 167 -7.41 10.80 8.18
N GLU A 168 -7.45 12.14 8.16
CA GLU A 168 -6.23 12.93 7.94
C GLU A 168 -5.16 12.63 8.98
N HIS A 169 -5.55 12.54 10.25
CA HIS A 169 -4.64 12.21 11.34
C HIS A 169 -4.17 10.75 11.28
N LEU A 170 -5.05 9.81 10.89
CA LEU A 170 -4.66 8.42 10.68
C LEU A 170 -3.64 8.25 9.57
N VAL A 171 -3.83 8.95 8.44
CA VAL A 171 -2.97 8.85 7.27
C VAL A 171 -1.63 9.55 7.51
N LYS A 172 -1.61 10.64 8.30
CA LYS A 172 -0.38 11.32 8.77
C LYS A 172 0.41 10.50 9.79
N LYS A 173 -0.25 9.62 10.56
CA LYS A 173 0.45 8.64 11.41
C LYS A 173 1.05 7.57 10.51
N GLY A 174 2.38 7.46 10.50
CA GLY A 174 3.05 6.29 9.94
C GLY A 174 2.45 5.02 10.56
N ILE A 175 2.28 3.95 9.76
CA ILE A 175 1.88 2.61 10.25
C ILE A 175 2.70 2.21 11.51
N VAL A 176 3.93 2.73 11.57
CA VAL A 176 4.88 2.81 12.68
C VAL A 176 4.27 3.16 14.05
N SER A 177 3.29 4.08 14.16
CA SER A 177 2.77 4.57 15.46
C SER A 177 1.86 3.57 16.19
N LEU A 178 1.15 2.70 15.48
CA LEU A 178 0.21 1.72 16.07
C LEU A 178 0.91 0.42 16.50
N ILE A 179 2.04 0.11 15.87
CA ILE A 179 2.88 -1.04 16.20
C ILE A 179 3.85 -0.68 17.35
N ALA A 180 4.37 0.55 17.35
CA ALA A 180 5.23 1.06 18.43
C ALA A 180 4.51 1.17 19.79
N SER A 181 3.17 1.34 19.79
CA SER A 181 2.36 1.36 21.02
C SER A 181 2.01 -0.03 21.56
N GLY A 182 2.52 -1.12 20.97
CA GLY A 182 2.29 -2.49 21.43
C GLY A 182 0.89 -3.05 21.17
N SER A 183 -0.04 -2.21 20.72
CA SER A 183 -1.47 -2.55 20.66
C SER A 183 -1.82 -3.68 19.68
N MET A 184 -1.03 -3.89 18.63
CA MET A 184 -1.23 -4.99 17.66
C MET A 184 -0.39 -6.24 17.97
N VAL A 185 0.61 -6.14 18.85
CA VAL A 185 1.52 -7.26 19.15
C VAL A 185 0.92 -8.20 20.20
N ASP A 186 0.14 -7.67 21.14
CA ASP A 186 -0.49 -8.47 22.19
C ASP A 186 -1.59 -9.42 21.66
N SER A 187 -2.10 -9.17 20.44
CA SER A 187 -3.26 -9.88 19.88
C SER A 187 -2.90 -10.92 18.81
N LEU A 188 -1.68 -10.91 18.28
CA LEU A 188 -1.26 -11.77 17.17
C LEU A 188 -0.24 -12.82 17.63
N GLY A 189 -0.65 -14.09 17.55
CA GLY A 189 0.28 -15.21 17.58
C GLY A 189 1.33 -15.06 16.49
N SER A 190 2.58 -15.40 16.81
CA SER A 190 3.80 -15.23 16.00
C SER A 190 3.79 -15.89 14.60
N GLU A 191 2.73 -16.53 14.16
CA GLU A 191 2.73 -17.34 12.92
C GLU A 191 2.18 -16.62 11.69
N ASN A 192 1.50 -15.47 11.84
CA ASN A 192 0.74 -14.84 10.74
C ASN A 192 1.34 -13.55 10.15
N VAL A 193 2.53 -13.10 10.59
CA VAL A 193 3.13 -11.86 10.08
C VAL A 193 4.05 -12.16 8.89
N ILE A 194 3.59 -11.83 7.68
CA ILE A 194 4.41 -11.89 6.45
C ILE A 194 4.99 -10.49 6.18
N ILE A 195 6.31 -10.39 6.24
CA ILE A 195 7.06 -9.17 5.94
C ILE A 195 7.67 -9.36 4.56
N ASP A 196 7.21 -8.59 3.59
CA ASP A 196 7.69 -8.63 2.22
C ASP A 196 8.10 -7.20 1.80
N GLY A 197 9.39 -7.04 1.49
CA GLY A 197 9.99 -5.76 1.15
C GLY A 197 10.43 -4.89 2.34
N GLY A 198 11.37 -3.99 2.08
CA GLY A 198 11.78 -2.89 2.93
C GLY A 198 11.06 -1.57 2.59
N ASN A 199 11.00 -0.66 3.56
CA ASN A 199 10.44 0.67 3.40
C ASN A 199 11.21 1.48 2.33
N PRO A 200 10.58 1.93 1.23
CA PRO A 200 11.24 2.71 0.18
C PRO A 200 11.84 4.05 0.64
N ASP A 201 11.28 4.63 1.70
CA ASP A 201 11.76 5.87 2.29
C ASP A 201 12.80 5.64 3.41
N GLY A 202 13.18 4.38 3.66
CA GLY A 202 14.17 4.00 4.67
C GLY A 202 15.61 4.20 4.17
N GLU A 203 16.51 4.56 5.08
CA GLU A 203 17.94 4.78 4.79
C GLU A 203 18.60 3.56 4.13
N TRP A 204 18.12 2.36 4.46
CA TRP A 204 18.70 1.08 4.03
C TRP A 204 17.90 0.41 2.90
N PHE A 205 17.10 1.19 2.17
CA PHE A 205 16.28 0.67 1.08
C PHE A 205 17.14 0.05 -0.04
N GLY A 206 16.82 -1.20 -0.39
CA GLY A 206 17.53 -1.99 -1.40
C GLY A 206 18.58 -2.95 -0.84
N ASP A 207 18.93 -2.84 0.44
CA ASP A 207 19.79 -3.79 1.12
C ASP A 207 18.98 -4.96 1.70
N VAL A 208 19.54 -6.18 1.62
CA VAL A 208 18.91 -7.39 2.14
C VAL A 208 19.63 -7.84 3.40
N LEU A 209 18.88 -8.04 4.50
CA LEU A 209 19.41 -8.68 5.71
C LEU A 209 18.87 -10.09 5.91
N CYS A 210 19.59 -10.89 6.70
CA CYS A 210 19.11 -12.14 7.26
C CYS A 210 19.44 -12.22 8.75
N PHE A 211 18.55 -12.80 9.55
CA PHE A 211 18.82 -13.10 10.96
C PHE A 211 19.31 -14.54 11.15
N THR A 212 20.20 -14.73 12.13
CA THR A 212 20.65 -16.04 12.63
C THR A 212 20.79 -16.03 14.15
N GLY A 213 20.81 -17.21 14.77
CA GLY A 213 20.87 -17.36 16.24
C GLY A 213 19.54 -17.12 16.96
N GLU A 214 19.57 -17.10 18.28
CA GLU A 214 18.44 -16.73 19.15
C GLU A 214 18.50 -15.22 19.42
N MET A 215 17.42 -14.50 19.12
CA MET A 215 17.38 -13.04 19.28
C MET A 215 16.87 -12.70 20.68
N SER A 216 17.37 -11.62 21.27
CA SER A 216 16.89 -11.08 22.54
C SER A 216 15.41 -10.65 22.49
N MET A 217 14.91 -10.32 21.29
CA MET A 217 13.50 -10.03 21.03
C MET A 217 12.87 -11.02 20.04
N PRO A 218 11.54 -11.16 20.01
CA PRO A 218 10.88 -12.00 19.02
C PRO A 218 11.33 -11.67 17.61
N ARG A 219 11.71 -12.69 16.84
CA ARG A 219 12.28 -12.53 15.49
C ARG A 219 11.39 -11.73 14.54
N ILE A 220 10.07 -11.81 14.73
CA ILE A 220 9.09 -11.01 13.98
C ILE A 220 9.28 -9.52 14.25
N LYS A 221 9.45 -9.14 15.53
CA LYS A 221 9.67 -7.74 15.93
C LYS A 221 10.98 -7.21 15.33
N ALA A 222 12.04 -8.01 15.35
CA ALA A 222 13.32 -7.65 14.73
C ALA A 222 13.18 -7.47 13.21
N SER A 223 12.46 -8.37 12.53
CA SER A 223 12.19 -8.27 11.09
C SER A 223 11.35 -7.05 10.73
N ILE A 224 10.36 -6.67 11.56
CA ILE A 224 9.57 -5.46 11.34
C ILE A 224 10.47 -4.23 11.43
N LEU A 225 11.30 -4.13 12.48
CA LEU A 225 12.22 -3.00 12.64
C LEU A 225 13.20 -2.89 11.47
N ALA A 226 13.68 -4.02 10.97
CA ALA A 226 14.59 -4.05 9.82
C ALA A 226 13.90 -3.58 8.53
N SER A 227 12.70 -4.08 8.24
CA SER A 227 11.90 -3.63 7.10
C SER A 227 11.57 -2.14 7.19
N GLN A 228 11.26 -1.62 8.39
CA GLN A 228 11.02 -0.20 8.62
C GLN A 228 12.23 0.69 8.29
N ALA A 229 13.44 0.23 8.63
CA ALA A 229 14.69 0.92 8.32
C ALA A 229 15.03 0.90 6.81
N GLY A 230 14.35 0.07 6.02
CA GLY A 230 14.52 -0.05 4.57
C GLY A 230 14.98 -1.43 4.11
N PHE A 231 15.34 -2.34 5.01
CA PHE A 231 15.89 -3.63 4.59
C PHE A 231 14.85 -4.63 4.09
N ASP A 232 15.22 -5.40 3.08
CA ASP A 232 14.52 -6.63 2.71
C ASP A 232 14.93 -7.78 3.65
N VAL A 233 13.97 -8.41 4.34
CA VAL A 233 14.26 -9.48 5.31
C VAL A 233 14.25 -10.85 4.65
N GLY A 234 15.43 -11.41 4.37
CA GLY A 234 15.61 -12.72 3.79
C GLY A 234 15.40 -13.88 4.78
N LYS A 235 14.72 -14.94 4.34
CA LYS A 235 14.57 -16.20 5.11
C LYS A 235 15.90 -16.95 5.30
N GLY A 236 16.88 -16.72 4.43
CA GLY A 236 18.21 -17.32 4.49
C GLY A 236 19.24 -16.52 3.70
N VAL A 237 20.52 -16.85 3.91
CA VAL A 237 21.62 -16.15 3.25
C VAL A 237 21.68 -16.53 1.77
N THR A 238 21.70 -15.54 0.89
CA THR A 238 21.81 -15.68 -0.58
C THR A 238 22.88 -14.75 -1.13
N LYS A 239 23.10 -14.76 -2.45
CA LYS A 239 23.99 -13.79 -3.11
C LYS A 239 23.49 -12.34 -3.04
N LYS A 240 22.19 -12.14 -2.74
CA LYS A 240 21.60 -10.81 -2.57
C LYS A 240 21.76 -10.28 -1.14
N THR A 241 22.22 -11.11 -0.19
CA THR A 241 22.29 -10.73 1.23
C THR A 241 23.47 -9.81 1.48
N ASN A 242 23.21 -8.60 1.97
CA ASN A 242 24.19 -7.59 2.35
C ASN A 242 24.57 -7.73 3.82
N TYR A 243 23.60 -8.03 4.70
CA TYR A 243 23.80 -8.09 6.16
C TYR A 243 23.37 -9.43 6.76
N LEU A 244 24.21 -9.98 7.64
CA LEU A 244 23.85 -11.11 8.52
C LEU A 244 23.87 -10.65 9.97
N ILE A 245 22.71 -10.67 10.62
CA ILE A 245 22.55 -10.25 12.02
C ILE A 245 22.62 -11.47 12.92
N LYS A 246 23.58 -11.46 13.84
CA LYS A 246 23.86 -12.53 14.78
C LYS A 246 23.25 -12.24 16.15
N GLY A 247 22.23 -13.02 16.52
CA GLY A 247 21.73 -13.10 17.89
C GLY A 247 22.62 -13.98 18.78
N GLN A 248 22.24 -14.12 20.05
CA GLN A 248 22.90 -15.03 20.99
C GLN A 248 22.86 -16.47 20.49
N GLN A 249 23.95 -17.19 20.73
CA GLN A 249 24.17 -18.52 20.17
C GLN A 249 23.99 -19.56 21.28
N ASP A 250 22.92 -20.34 21.19
CA ASP A 250 22.71 -21.47 22.08
C ASP A 250 23.56 -22.66 21.61
N LEU A 251 24.71 -22.85 22.28
CA LEU A 251 25.66 -23.94 22.01
C LEU A 251 25.02 -25.33 22.14
N THR A 252 23.90 -25.46 22.85
CA THR A 252 23.20 -26.75 23.02
C THR A 252 22.37 -27.16 21.79
N LYS A 253 22.02 -26.22 20.92
CA LYS A 253 21.23 -26.44 19.69
C LYS A 253 22.08 -26.56 18.43
N LEU A 254 23.39 -26.40 18.56
CA LEU A 254 24.34 -26.56 17.47
C LEU A 254 24.91 -27.97 17.59
N ASN A 255 24.57 -28.87 16.66
CA ASN A 255 25.02 -30.28 16.59
C ASN A 255 26.57 -30.45 16.60
N GLY A 256 27.25 -30.11 17.69
CA GLY A 256 28.70 -30.10 17.84
C GLY A 256 29.45 -29.03 17.00
N LYS A 257 28.77 -27.98 16.52
CA LYS A 257 29.37 -26.93 15.68
C LYS A 257 29.44 -25.59 16.42
N ASP A 258 30.52 -24.82 16.22
CA ASP A 258 30.67 -23.48 16.81
C ASP A 258 29.87 -22.38 16.08
N ILE A 259 29.32 -22.68 14.89
CA ILE A 259 28.61 -21.73 14.03
C ILE A 259 27.34 -22.33 13.40
N SER A 260 26.35 -21.47 13.15
CA SER A 260 25.07 -21.82 12.51
C SER A 260 25.22 -22.04 11.00
N SER A 261 24.30 -22.80 10.39
CA SER A 261 24.31 -23.05 8.93
C SER A 261 24.22 -21.78 8.08
N LYS A 262 23.58 -20.72 8.61
CA LYS A 262 23.51 -19.40 7.95
C LYS A 262 24.84 -18.66 8.01
N GLU A 263 25.55 -18.72 9.14
CA GLU A 263 26.92 -18.16 9.26
C GLU A 263 27.90 -18.92 8.37
N GLU A 264 27.86 -20.25 8.37
CA GLU A 264 28.69 -21.08 7.50
C GLU A 264 28.48 -20.71 6.01
N LYS A 265 27.22 -20.48 5.63
CA LYS A 265 26.86 -20.04 4.27
C LYS A 265 27.34 -18.61 3.96
N ALA A 266 27.20 -17.67 4.89
CA ALA A 266 27.70 -16.31 4.71
C ALA A 266 29.23 -16.28 4.58
N LEU A 267 29.96 -16.98 5.46
CA LEU A 267 31.41 -17.10 5.39
C LEU A 267 31.89 -17.75 4.07
N SER A 268 31.14 -18.74 3.56
CA SER A 268 31.42 -19.34 2.25
C SER A 268 31.26 -18.35 1.11
N LEU A 269 30.23 -17.49 1.15
CA LEU A 269 30.00 -16.47 0.13
C LEU A 269 31.03 -15.34 0.21
N ILE A 270 31.43 -14.93 1.42
CA ILE A 270 32.52 -13.96 1.63
C ILE A 270 33.83 -14.47 1.03
N LYS A 271 34.17 -15.75 1.26
CA LYS A 271 35.35 -16.39 0.62
C LYS A 271 35.28 -16.41 -0.91
N LYS A 272 34.07 -16.35 -1.48
CA LYS A 272 33.83 -16.27 -2.93
C LYS A 272 33.76 -14.83 -3.44
N GLY A 273 34.12 -13.84 -2.61
CA GLY A 273 34.16 -12.42 -2.97
C GLY A 273 32.81 -11.73 -2.96
N GLN A 274 31.86 -12.16 -2.12
CA GLN A 274 30.62 -11.43 -1.87
C GLN A 274 30.79 -10.51 -0.66
N ASP A 275 30.33 -9.26 -0.79
CA ASP A 275 30.38 -8.28 0.28
C ASP A 275 29.20 -8.49 1.23
N ILE A 276 29.38 -9.36 2.23
CA ILE A 276 28.41 -9.62 3.30
C ILE A 276 28.99 -9.15 4.62
N ILE A 277 28.28 -8.25 5.29
CA ILE A 277 28.65 -7.70 6.59
C ILE A 277 27.95 -8.52 7.69
N ILE A 278 28.73 -9.08 8.62
CA ILE A 278 28.21 -9.82 9.78
C ILE A 278 28.29 -8.90 11.01
N ILE A 279 27.15 -8.63 11.64
CA ILE A 279 27.07 -7.77 12.83
C ILE A 279 26.26 -8.42 13.96
N SER A 280 26.51 -7.97 15.20
CA SER A 280 25.75 -8.40 16.36
C SER A 280 24.33 -7.81 16.38
N GLU A 281 23.43 -8.44 17.12
CA GLU A 281 22.09 -7.90 17.39
C GLU A 281 22.14 -6.47 18.00
N ASP A 282 23.06 -6.23 18.94
CA ASP A 282 23.22 -4.90 19.56
C ASP A 282 23.68 -3.83 18.55
N ASP A 283 24.62 -4.19 17.67
CA ASP A 283 25.11 -3.28 16.64
C ASP A 283 24.04 -2.99 15.59
N PHE A 284 23.25 -4.00 15.22
CA PHE A 284 22.09 -3.84 14.34
C PHE A 284 21.10 -2.81 14.91
N PHE A 285 20.73 -2.92 16.18
CA PHE A 285 19.81 -1.96 16.78
C PHE A 285 20.39 -0.56 16.89
N ARG A 286 21.70 -0.43 17.19
CA ARG A 286 22.37 0.89 17.16
C ARG A 286 22.41 1.50 15.77
N MET A 287 22.59 0.67 14.75
CA MET A 287 22.64 1.09 13.35
C MET A 287 21.30 1.68 12.91
N ILE A 288 20.20 0.97 13.14
CA ILE A 288 18.86 1.43 12.71
C ILE A 288 18.24 2.51 13.62
N SER A 289 18.81 2.78 14.79
CA SER A 289 18.30 3.82 15.73
C SER A 289 18.95 5.20 15.52
N ARG A 290 19.90 5.33 14.59
CA ARG A 290 20.64 6.58 14.33
C ARG A 290 20.21 7.29 13.04
N GLY A 291 19.27 6.71 12.28
CA GLY A 291 18.66 7.29 11.08
C GLY A 291 17.32 7.97 11.36
#